data_AF-A0A7S2JZW5-F1
#
_entry.id   AF-A0A7S2JZW5-F1
#
_cell.length_a   1.000
_cell.length_b   1.000
_cell.length_c   1.000
_cell.angle_alpha   90.00
_cell.angle_beta   90.00
_cell.angle_gamma   90.00
#
_symmetry.space_group_name_H-M   'P 1'
#
loop_
_entity.id
_entity.type
_entity.pdbx_description
1 polymer ?
#
loop_
_entity_poly.entity_id
_entity_poly.type
_entity_poly.pdbx_seq_one_letter_code
_entity_poly.pdbx_strand_id
1 'polypeptide(L)'
;MAAEKDRLQMTQNQSEAEQLRKGYTGSVWDAESTMPEDKATIMEELATSGLEGQVDYAIEVLLVAGASTKTLRSMMLRTGMVDQAAYTKVSLAVFVWVVWVNWGVFLMLEMVDSFGCGLMCTLEDSVLDNENFWIGFVSTLGAFVWLLIFFLIPRDAPERRSFAVRTLVLFMGAGELLVTFVMFALDTMQGEEAGYAWDWIFAAGFSPAAIVLTAAGPERVSRVP
;
A
#
# COMPACT_ATOMS: atom_id res chain seq x y z
N MET A 1 -7.88 -14.51 -10.25
CA MET A 1 -7.71 -13.40 -11.21
C MET A 1 -6.66 -12.38 -10.76
N ALA A 2 -6.72 -11.82 -9.54
CA ALA A 2 -5.72 -10.83 -9.09
C ALA A 2 -4.28 -11.37 -9.05
N ALA A 3 -4.07 -12.59 -8.54
CA ALA A 3 -2.75 -13.21 -8.50
C ALA A 3 -2.14 -13.46 -9.89
N GLU A 4 -2.97 -13.82 -10.88
CA GLU A 4 -2.51 -14.01 -12.26
C GLU A 4 -2.12 -12.67 -12.90
N LYS A 5 -2.86 -11.60 -12.59
CA LYS A 5 -2.50 -10.24 -13.03
C LYS A 5 -1.13 -9.83 -12.45
N ASP A 6 -0.90 -10.08 -11.16
CA ASP A 6 0.39 -9.78 -10.53
C ASP A 6 1.52 -10.56 -11.20
N ARG A 7 1.31 -11.86 -11.50
CA ARG A 7 2.28 -12.70 -12.21
C ARG A 7 2.62 -12.14 -13.60
N LEU A 8 1.61 -11.78 -14.39
CA LEU A 8 1.81 -11.21 -15.73
C LEU A 8 2.55 -9.87 -15.68
N GLN A 9 2.18 -9.01 -14.73
CA GLN A 9 2.84 -7.73 -14.54
C GLN A 9 4.30 -7.90 -14.12
N MET A 10 4.60 -8.90 -13.28
CA MET A 10 5.98 -9.24 -12.91
C MET A 10 6.82 -9.66 -14.11
N THR A 11 6.29 -10.58 -14.92
CA THR A 11 6.99 -11.07 -16.12
C THR A 11 7.21 -9.95 -17.14
N GLN A 12 6.21 -9.10 -17.35
CA GLN A 12 6.34 -7.95 -18.25
C GLN A 12 7.41 -6.97 -17.76
N ASN A 13 7.36 -6.59 -16.47
CA ASN A 13 8.34 -5.68 -15.89
C ASN A 13 9.77 -6.24 -15.94
N GLN A 14 9.93 -7.56 -15.74
CA GLN A 14 11.23 -8.23 -15.89
C GLN A 14 11.74 -8.15 -17.33
N SER A 15 10.88 -8.44 -18.31
CA SER A 15 11.25 -8.36 -19.72
C SER A 15 11.60 -6.92 -20.14
N GLU A 16 10.84 -5.92 -19.70
CA GLU A 16 11.14 -4.51 -19.95
C GLU A 16 12.46 -4.08 -19.30
N ALA A 17 12.73 -4.51 -18.05
CA ALA A 17 14.00 -4.24 -17.38
C ALA A 17 15.18 -4.90 -18.09
N GLU A 18 15.04 -6.14 -18.57
CA GLU A 18 16.05 -6.83 -19.38
C GLU A 18 16.30 -6.13 -20.72
N GLN A 19 15.24 -5.66 -21.38
CA GLN A 19 15.36 -4.90 -22.63
C GLN A 19 16.06 -3.56 -22.42
N LEU A 20 15.75 -2.83 -21.35
CA LEU A 20 16.40 -1.57 -21.01
C LEU A 20 17.86 -1.75 -20.58
N ARG A 21 18.21 -2.90 -19.98
CA ARG A 21 19.59 -3.26 -19.65
C ARG A 21 20.39 -3.71 -20.87
N LYS A 22 19.74 -4.10 -21.96
CA LYS A 22 20.43 -4.53 -23.17
C LYS A 22 21.18 -3.34 -23.78
N GLY A 23 22.51 -3.38 -23.69
CA GLY A 23 23.39 -2.29 -24.11
C GLY A 23 23.75 -1.30 -23.00
N TYR A 24 23.21 -1.44 -21.78
CA TYR A 24 23.64 -0.66 -20.62
C TYR A 24 24.48 -1.55 -19.70
N THR A 25 25.77 -1.25 -19.60
CA THR A 25 26.78 -1.99 -18.82
C THR A 25 27.00 -1.40 -17.41
N GLY A 26 26.20 -0.40 -17.04
CA GLY A 26 26.41 0.43 -15.85
C GLY A 26 27.04 1.79 -16.15
N SER A 27 27.34 2.09 -17.42
CA SER A 27 27.74 3.44 -17.86
C SER A 27 26.91 3.91 -19.04
N VAL A 28 26.53 5.19 -19.03
CA VAL A 28 25.78 5.85 -20.10
C VAL A 28 26.56 5.82 -21.42
N TRP A 29 27.90 5.80 -21.36
CA TRP A 29 28.77 5.70 -22.54
C TRP A 29 28.50 4.46 -23.39
N ASP A 30 28.13 3.35 -22.75
CA ASP A 30 27.90 2.08 -23.43
C ASP A 30 26.48 1.97 -24.01
N ALA A 31 25.55 2.84 -23.57
CA ALA A 31 24.17 2.82 -24.03
C ALA A 31 24.06 3.06 -25.55
N GLU A 32 23.35 2.18 -26.26
CA GLU A 32 23.08 2.32 -27.69
C GLU A 32 22.01 3.41 -27.93
N SER A 33 22.23 4.27 -28.91
CA SER A 33 21.26 5.30 -29.33
C SER A 33 20.89 5.09 -30.79
N THR A 34 19.60 5.21 -31.10
CA THR A 34 19.10 5.22 -32.48
C THR A 34 19.54 6.48 -33.24
N MET A 35 19.91 7.54 -32.51
CA MET A 35 20.41 8.81 -33.05
C MET A 35 21.80 9.09 -32.47
N PRO A 36 22.89 8.77 -33.21
CA PRO A 36 24.25 8.91 -32.71
C PRO A 36 24.67 10.37 -32.48
N GLU A 37 24.09 11.31 -33.23
CA GLU A 37 24.33 12.76 -33.08
C GLU A 37 23.83 13.26 -31.71
N ASP A 38 22.61 12.87 -31.32
CA ASP A 38 22.04 13.20 -30.00
C ASP A 38 22.88 12.58 -28.88
N LYS A 39 23.34 11.33 -29.05
CA LYS A 39 24.24 10.69 -28.09
C LYS A 39 25.53 11.49 -27.93
N ALA A 40 26.20 11.85 -29.03
CA ALA A 40 27.44 12.62 -28.97
C ALA A 40 27.24 13.95 -28.24
N THR A 41 26.14 14.66 -28.54
CA THR A 41 25.79 15.93 -27.89
C THR A 41 25.56 15.75 -26.39
N ILE A 42 24.76 14.77 -25.99
CA ILE A 42 24.50 14.46 -24.57
C ILE A 42 25.79 14.08 -23.84
N MET A 43 26.66 13.28 -24.47
CA MET A 43 27.93 12.87 -23.87
C MET A 43 28.88 14.06 -23.66
N GLU A 44 28.95 14.97 -24.62
CA GLU A 44 29.76 16.19 -24.50
C GLU A 44 29.25 17.09 -23.37
N GLU A 45 27.93 17.26 -23.25
CA GLU A 45 27.30 18.01 -22.15
C GLU A 45 27.57 17.36 -20.78
N LEU A 46 27.48 16.03 -20.70
CA LEU A 46 27.76 15.28 -19.47
C LEU A 46 29.24 15.37 -19.07
N ALA A 47 30.15 15.23 -20.03
CA ALA A 47 31.59 15.40 -19.82
C ALA A 47 31.94 16.82 -19.37
N THR A 48 31.32 17.83 -19.98
CA THR A 48 31.55 19.24 -19.62
C THR A 48 31.00 19.58 -18.23
N SER A 49 29.86 18.99 -17.84
CA SER A 49 29.24 19.23 -16.53
C SER A 49 29.85 18.42 -15.38
N GLY A 50 30.58 17.34 -15.67
CA GLY A 50 31.12 16.43 -14.66
C GLY A 50 30.05 15.64 -13.89
N LEU A 51 28.84 15.53 -14.46
CA LEU A 51 27.70 14.87 -13.82
C LEU A 51 27.50 13.41 -14.27
N GLU A 52 28.42 12.86 -15.06
CA GLU A 52 28.35 11.49 -15.61
C GLU A 52 28.00 10.45 -14.54
N GLY A 53 28.74 10.42 -13.43
CA GLY A 53 28.49 9.44 -12.36
C GLY A 53 27.13 9.60 -11.67
N GLN A 54 26.55 10.81 -11.64
CA GLN A 54 25.20 11.01 -11.11
C GLN A 54 24.14 10.51 -12.08
N VAL A 55 24.39 10.62 -13.39
CA VAL A 55 23.50 10.10 -14.43
C VAL A 55 23.53 8.57 -14.46
N ASP A 56 24.71 7.96 -14.40
CA ASP A 56 24.86 6.50 -14.31
C ASP A 56 24.14 5.95 -13.07
N TYR A 57 24.33 6.61 -11.92
CA TYR A 57 23.61 6.28 -10.69
C TYR A 57 22.09 6.44 -10.85
N ALA A 58 21.62 7.54 -11.44
CA ALA A 58 20.19 7.77 -11.64
C ALA A 58 19.56 6.75 -12.60
N ILE A 59 20.27 6.36 -13.66
CA ILE A 59 19.81 5.32 -14.60
C ILE A 59 19.72 3.99 -13.87
N GLU A 60 20.76 3.58 -13.13
CA GLU A 60 20.74 2.33 -12.36
C GLU A 60 19.57 2.31 -11.38
N VAL A 61 19.37 3.41 -10.66
CA VAL A 61 18.25 3.60 -9.73
C VAL A 61 16.89 3.46 -10.44
N LEU A 62 16.73 4.03 -11.63
CA LEU A 62 15.50 3.91 -12.42
C LEU A 62 15.28 2.48 -12.95
N LEU A 63 16.35 1.80 -13.37
CA LEU A 63 16.32 0.40 -13.82
C LEU A 63 15.94 -0.53 -12.67
N VAL A 64 16.48 -0.31 -11.47
CA VAL A 64 16.17 -1.10 -10.26
C VAL A 64 14.77 -0.82 -9.76
N ALA A 65 14.35 0.45 -9.73
CA ALA A 65 13.01 0.82 -9.25
C ALA A 65 11.88 0.38 -10.20
N GLY A 66 12.20 0.12 -11.47
CA GLY A 66 11.28 -0.38 -12.49
C GLY A 66 10.27 0.65 -12.99
N ALA A 67 10.51 1.96 -12.79
CA ALA A 67 9.67 3.03 -13.32
C ALA A 67 10.42 4.37 -13.42
N SER A 68 10.08 5.15 -14.46
CA SER A 68 10.57 6.52 -14.68
C SER A 68 9.41 7.52 -14.66
N THR A 69 8.76 7.68 -13.52
CA THR A 69 7.77 8.75 -13.33
C THR A 69 8.43 9.94 -12.62
N LYS A 70 8.03 11.17 -12.97
CA LYS A 70 8.53 12.41 -12.33
C LYS A 70 8.29 12.37 -10.81
N THR A 71 7.14 11.83 -10.40
CA THR A 71 6.77 11.64 -8.99
C THR A 71 7.75 10.73 -8.28
N LEU A 72 8.06 9.57 -8.86
CA LEU A 72 9.02 8.63 -8.27
C LEU A 72 10.42 9.25 -8.15
N ARG A 73 10.89 9.95 -9.20
CA ARG A 73 12.16 10.68 -9.16
C ARG A 73 12.20 11.70 -8.01
N SER A 74 11.12 12.47 -7.83
CA SER A 74 11.04 13.45 -6.75
C SER A 74 11.02 12.81 -5.35
N MET A 75 10.43 11.63 -5.21
CA MET A 75 10.44 10.86 -3.96
C MET A 75 11.84 10.32 -3.66
N MET A 76 12.50 9.72 -4.64
CA MET A 76 13.82 9.11 -4.45
C MET A 76 14.87 10.13 -4.03
N LEU A 77 14.77 11.37 -4.53
CA LEU A 77 15.60 12.48 -4.08
C LEU A 77 15.44 12.80 -2.58
N ARG A 78 14.31 12.44 -1.97
CA ARG A 78 14.00 12.72 -0.56
C ARG A 78 14.19 11.51 0.35
N THR A 79 13.72 10.35 -0.08
CA THR A 79 13.66 9.12 0.74
C THR A 79 14.79 8.14 0.45
N GLY A 80 15.62 8.42 -0.57
CA GLY A 80 16.61 7.48 -1.08
C GLY A 80 15.99 6.41 -1.98
N MET A 81 16.78 5.38 -2.28
CA MET A 81 16.41 4.32 -3.22
C MET A 81 15.31 3.43 -2.64
N VAL A 82 14.13 3.42 -3.27
CA VAL A 82 13.01 2.55 -2.89
C VAL A 82 12.98 1.36 -3.84
N ASP A 83 13.38 0.20 -3.34
CA ASP A 83 13.39 -1.02 -4.13
C ASP A 83 11.96 -1.40 -4.58
N GLN A 84 11.83 -1.78 -5.86
CA GLN A 84 10.59 -2.23 -6.49
C GLN A 84 9.38 -1.29 -6.34
N ALA A 85 9.57 0.03 -6.30
CA ALA A 85 8.47 1.00 -6.08
C ALA A 85 7.31 0.87 -7.09
N ALA A 86 7.62 0.46 -8.32
CA ALA A 86 6.64 0.22 -9.38
C ALA A 86 5.78 -1.05 -9.15
N TYR A 87 6.24 -1.97 -8.30
CA TYR A 87 5.58 -3.25 -8.11
C TYR A 87 4.42 -3.14 -7.11
N THR A 88 3.21 -3.35 -7.61
CA THR A 88 1.98 -3.40 -6.81
C THR A 88 1.45 -4.82 -6.81
N LYS A 89 1.39 -5.47 -5.65
CA LYS A 89 0.73 -6.78 -5.50
C LYS A 89 -0.77 -6.56 -5.29
N VAL A 90 -1.54 -6.52 -6.38
CA VAL A 90 -2.99 -6.32 -6.32
C VAL A 90 -3.67 -7.48 -5.58
N SER A 91 -3.15 -8.70 -5.73
CA SER A 91 -3.65 -9.86 -4.97
C SER A 91 -3.56 -9.68 -3.46
N LEU A 92 -2.45 -9.09 -2.98
CA LEU A 92 -2.25 -8.83 -1.56
C LEU A 92 -3.22 -7.76 -1.05
N ALA A 93 -3.46 -6.72 -1.85
CA ALA A 93 -4.46 -5.71 -1.52
C ALA A 93 -5.87 -6.31 -1.38
N VAL A 94 -6.27 -7.15 -2.34
CA VAL A 94 -7.56 -7.85 -2.31
C VAL A 94 -7.66 -8.76 -1.09
N PHE A 95 -6.60 -9.51 -0.79
CA PHE A 95 -6.57 -10.39 0.38
C PHE A 95 -6.76 -9.61 1.69
N VAL A 96 -5.97 -8.56 1.92
CA VAL A 96 -6.07 -7.73 3.13
C VAL A 96 -7.45 -7.06 3.24
N TRP A 97 -7.98 -6.57 2.11
CA TRP A 97 -9.32 -5.98 2.09
C TRP A 97 -10.42 -6.99 2.44
N VAL A 98 -10.35 -8.21 1.90
CA VAL A 98 -11.32 -9.28 2.23
C VAL A 98 -11.26 -9.64 3.72
N VAL A 99 -10.06 -9.75 4.29
CA VAL A 99 -9.88 -10.01 5.72
C VAL A 99 -10.53 -8.89 6.55
N TRP A 100 -10.24 -7.63 6.21
CA TRP A 100 -10.80 -6.47 6.91
C TRP A 100 -12.33 -6.42 6.86
N VAL A 101 -12.93 -6.67 5.68
CA VAL A 101 -14.40 -6.71 5.55
C VAL A 101 -15.00 -7.87 6.33
N ASN A 102 -14.41 -9.07 6.22
CA ASN A 102 -14.89 -10.26 6.93
C ASN A 102 -14.88 -10.05 8.44
N TRP A 103 -13.84 -9.42 8.98
CA TRP A 103 -13.76 -9.08 10.41
C TRP A 103 -14.90 -8.17 10.84
N GLY A 104 -15.11 -7.05 10.14
CA GLY A 104 -16.20 -6.13 10.48
C GLY A 104 -17.59 -6.77 10.35
N VAL A 105 -17.82 -7.61 9.34
CA VAL A 105 -19.07 -8.37 9.18
C VAL A 105 -19.26 -9.38 10.29
N PHE A 106 -18.20 -10.09 10.69
CA PHE A 106 -18.24 -11.05 11.78
C PHE A 106 -18.70 -10.39 13.09
N LEU A 107 -18.09 -9.26 13.48
CA LEU A 107 -18.50 -8.49 14.67
C LEU A 107 -19.98 -8.04 14.61
N MET A 108 -20.46 -7.67 13.42
CA MET A 108 -21.88 -7.33 13.24
C MET A 108 -22.81 -8.55 13.33
N LEU A 109 -22.37 -9.74 12.90
CA LEU A 109 -23.19 -10.96 12.93
C LEU A 109 -23.27 -11.59 14.32
N GLU A 110 -22.18 -11.57 15.11
CA GLU A 110 -22.21 -12.02 16.50
C GLU A 110 -23.28 -11.29 17.32
N MET A 111 -23.54 -10.02 16.98
CA MET A 111 -24.64 -9.26 17.54
C MET A 111 -25.99 -9.81 17.11
N VAL A 112 -26.20 -10.07 15.82
CA VAL A 112 -27.46 -10.61 15.31
C VAL A 112 -27.79 -11.96 15.96
N ASP A 113 -26.80 -12.83 16.17
CA ASP A 113 -27.00 -14.12 16.85
C ASP A 113 -27.32 -13.94 18.34
N SER A 114 -26.65 -13.00 19.02
CA SER A 114 -26.95 -12.64 20.41
C SER A 114 -28.37 -12.06 20.55
N PHE A 115 -28.81 -11.24 19.59
CA PHE A 115 -30.16 -10.71 19.51
C PHE A 115 -31.18 -11.76 19.09
N GLY A 116 -30.85 -12.74 18.24
CA GLY A 116 -31.79 -13.74 17.72
C GLY A 116 -32.42 -14.64 18.80
N CYS A 117 -31.66 -14.94 19.86
CA CYS A 117 -32.19 -15.65 21.04
C CYS A 117 -32.81 -14.70 22.09
N GLY A 118 -32.40 -13.42 22.11
CA GLY A 118 -32.86 -12.41 23.08
C GLY A 118 -34.04 -11.53 22.63
N LEU A 119 -34.37 -11.48 21.33
CA LEU A 119 -35.38 -10.59 20.75
C LEU A 119 -36.79 -10.85 21.29
N MET A 120 -37.02 -11.99 21.91
CA MET A 120 -38.28 -12.29 22.58
C MET A 120 -38.36 -11.79 24.03
N CYS A 121 -37.23 -11.44 24.66
CA CYS A 121 -37.16 -11.24 26.11
C CYS A 121 -36.79 -9.82 26.56
N THR A 122 -36.04 -9.03 25.78
CA THR A 122 -35.59 -7.70 26.24
C THR A 122 -35.53 -6.69 25.09
N LEU A 123 -36.65 -5.97 24.89
CA LEU A 123 -36.78 -4.87 23.93
C LEU A 123 -36.19 -3.55 24.47
N GLU A 124 -35.51 -3.59 25.61
CA GLU A 124 -35.15 -2.40 26.40
C GLU A 124 -33.66 -2.07 26.39
N ASP A 125 -32.78 -3.01 26.06
CA ASP A 125 -31.36 -2.72 25.82
C ASP A 125 -31.17 -2.34 24.34
N SER A 126 -30.87 -1.07 24.10
CA SER A 126 -30.84 -0.52 22.75
C SER A 126 -29.61 -1.05 21.99
N VAL A 127 -29.83 -1.54 20.77
CA VAL A 127 -28.75 -1.93 19.82
C VAL A 127 -27.72 -0.80 19.66
N LEU A 128 -28.15 0.45 19.86
CA LEU A 128 -27.34 1.65 19.75
C LEU A 128 -26.34 1.81 20.90
N ASP A 129 -26.56 1.16 22.05
CA ASP A 129 -25.65 1.21 23.19
C ASP A 129 -24.57 0.12 23.12
N ASN A 130 -24.61 -0.74 22.10
CA ASN A 130 -23.64 -1.82 21.95
C ASN A 130 -22.39 -1.35 21.21
N GLU A 131 -21.26 -1.34 21.92
CA GLU A 131 -19.97 -0.89 21.37
C GLU A 131 -19.50 -1.74 20.18
N ASN A 132 -19.62 -3.08 20.21
CA ASN A 132 -19.07 -3.89 19.11
C ASN A 132 -19.87 -3.74 17.83
N PHE A 133 -21.16 -3.40 17.91
CA PHE A 133 -21.96 -3.05 16.73
C PHE A 133 -21.35 -1.83 16.02
N TRP A 134 -21.01 -0.77 16.78
CA TRP A 134 -20.40 0.44 16.22
C TRP A 134 -18.99 0.19 15.71
N ILE A 135 -18.18 -0.58 16.42
CA ILE A 135 -16.84 -0.98 15.96
C ILE A 135 -16.92 -1.72 14.63
N GLY A 136 -17.78 -2.74 14.54
CA GLY A 136 -18.00 -3.51 13.32
C GLY A 136 -18.48 -2.62 12.17
N PHE A 137 -19.49 -1.78 12.43
CA PHE A 137 -20.04 -0.85 11.45
C PHE A 137 -18.99 0.14 10.92
N VAL A 138 -18.24 0.81 11.81
CA VAL A 138 -17.20 1.78 11.44
C VAL A 138 -16.07 1.09 10.66
N SER A 139 -15.65 -0.11 11.09
CA SER A 139 -14.61 -0.89 10.40
C SER A 139 -15.04 -1.27 8.99
N THR A 140 -16.25 -1.80 8.82
CA THR A 140 -16.80 -2.15 7.51
C THR A 140 -16.96 -0.93 6.62
N LEU A 141 -17.48 0.18 7.15
CA LEU A 141 -17.60 1.44 6.41
C LEU A 141 -16.21 1.94 5.96
N GLY A 142 -15.22 1.88 6.84
CA GLY A 142 -13.83 2.24 6.52
C GLY A 142 -13.26 1.43 5.36
N ALA A 143 -13.50 0.11 5.34
CA ALA A 143 -13.07 -0.76 4.25
C ALA A 143 -13.70 -0.38 2.89
N PHE A 144 -14.98 0.01 2.89
CA PHE A 144 -15.66 0.48 1.68
C PHE A 144 -15.19 1.86 1.24
N VAL A 145 -14.95 2.78 2.18
CA VAL A 145 -14.39 4.11 1.89
C VAL A 145 -13.01 3.98 1.28
N TRP A 146 -12.15 3.10 1.81
CA TRP A 146 -10.84 2.82 1.23
C TRP A 146 -10.97 2.27 -0.19
N LEU A 147 -11.88 1.31 -0.42
CA LEU A 147 -12.12 0.74 -1.74
C LEU A 147 -12.57 1.81 -2.75
N LEU A 148 -13.49 2.68 -2.32
CA LEU A 148 -13.97 3.80 -3.13
C LEU A 148 -12.81 4.74 -3.50
N ILE A 149 -11.97 5.13 -2.53
CA ILE A 149 -10.76 5.92 -2.78
C ILE A 149 -9.85 5.21 -3.79
N PHE A 150 -9.62 3.91 -3.61
CA PHE A 150 -8.77 3.12 -4.51
C PHE A 150 -9.27 3.14 -5.96
N PHE A 151 -10.59 3.06 -6.16
CA PHE A 151 -11.19 3.18 -7.49
C PHE A 151 -11.19 4.60 -8.05
N LEU A 152 -11.28 5.62 -7.18
CA LEU A 152 -11.17 7.02 -7.56
C LEU A 152 -9.73 7.45 -7.90
N ILE A 153 -8.70 6.72 -7.43
CA ILE A 153 -7.32 6.98 -7.84
C ILE A 153 -7.22 6.75 -9.36
N PRO A 154 -6.80 7.77 -10.13
CA PRO A 154 -6.70 7.68 -11.59
C PRO A 154 -5.86 6.48 -12.04
N ARG A 155 -6.24 5.85 -13.17
CA ARG A 155 -5.55 4.64 -13.69
C ARG A 155 -4.18 4.96 -14.28
N ASP A 156 -3.99 6.19 -14.71
CA ASP A 156 -2.76 6.79 -15.24
C ASP A 156 -1.73 7.15 -14.16
N ALA A 157 -2.09 7.04 -12.87
CA ALA A 157 -1.20 7.26 -11.73
C ALA A 157 -0.87 5.95 -10.98
N PRO A 158 -0.11 5.02 -11.60
CA PRO A 158 0.19 3.71 -11.01
C PRO A 158 0.92 3.81 -9.66
N GLU A 159 1.75 4.83 -9.46
CA GLU A 159 2.47 5.07 -8.22
C GLU A 159 1.53 5.34 -7.03
N ARG A 160 0.40 6.03 -7.26
CA ARG A 160 -0.59 6.30 -6.21
C ARG A 160 -1.30 5.01 -5.79
N ARG A 161 -1.57 4.11 -6.73
CA ARG A 161 -2.18 2.81 -6.46
C ARG A 161 -1.22 1.88 -5.72
N SER A 162 0.05 1.86 -6.14
CA SER A 162 1.12 1.13 -5.43
C SER A 162 1.22 1.60 -3.99
N PHE A 163 1.24 2.92 -3.78
CA PHE A 163 1.28 3.52 -2.45
C PHE A 163 0.04 3.13 -1.62
N ALA A 164 -1.17 3.28 -2.18
CA ALA A 164 -2.42 2.89 -1.51
C ALA A 164 -2.39 1.43 -1.03
N VAL A 165 -1.95 0.51 -1.88
CA VAL A 165 -1.82 -0.92 -1.54
C VAL A 165 -0.79 -1.12 -0.43
N ARG A 166 0.38 -0.50 -0.52
CA ARG A 166 1.42 -0.61 0.51
C ARG A 166 0.95 -0.05 1.85
N THR A 167 0.28 1.09 1.86
CA THR A 167 -0.33 1.68 3.06
C THR A 167 -1.34 0.72 3.66
N LEU A 168 -2.25 0.16 2.86
CA LEU A 168 -3.23 -0.82 3.35
C LEU A 168 -2.53 -2.04 3.96
N VAL A 169 -1.57 -2.63 3.25
CA VAL A 169 -0.87 -3.84 3.70
C VAL A 169 -0.06 -3.58 4.97
N LEU A 170 0.63 -2.45 5.05
CA LEU A 170 1.43 -2.11 6.23
C LEU A 170 0.54 -1.82 7.44
N PHE A 171 -0.46 -0.94 7.31
CA PHE A 171 -1.27 -0.55 8.46
C PHE A 171 -2.24 -1.66 8.88
N MET A 172 -2.91 -2.30 7.94
CA MET A 172 -3.90 -3.32 8.26
C MET A 172 -3.23 -4.68 8.43
N GLY A 173 -2.36 -5.08 7.51
CA GLY A 173 -1.67 -6.38 7.65
C GLY A 173 -0.73 -6.45 8.86
N ALA A 174 0.11 -5.43 9.09
CA ALA A 174 0.96 -5.44 10.28
C ALA A 174 0.17 -5.14 11.56
N GLY A 175 -0.87 -4.29 11.48
CA GLY A 175 -1.78 -4.04 12.58
C GLY A 175 -2.45 -5.32 13.06
N GLU A 176 -3.03 -6.12 12.16
CA GLU A 176 -3.68 -7.40 12.46
C GLU A 176 -2.71 -8.43 13.03
N LEU A 177 -1.50 -8.52 12.47
CA LEU A 177 -0.47 -9.42 13.01
C LEU A 177 -0.03 -9.00 14.41
N LEU A 178 0.12 -7.70 14.64
CA LEU A 178 0.45 -7.16 15.96
C LEU A 178 -0.68 -7.45 16.95
N VAL A 179 -1.94 -7.24 16.56
CA VAL A 179 -3.11 -7.55 17.39
C VAL A 179 -3.15 -9.04 17.71
N THR A 180 -3.05 -9.92 16.71
CA THR A 180 -3.04 -11.37 16.91
C THR A 180 -1.91 -11.79 17.87
N PHE A 181 -0.71 -11.23 17.69
CA PHE A 181 0.43 -11.50 18.56
C PHE A 181 0.20 -11.00 20.00
N VAL A 182 -0.31 -9.78 20.15
CA VAL A 182 -0.59 -9.18 21.45
C VAL A 182 -1.72 -9.92 22.15
N MET A 183 -2.81 -10.27 21.46
CA MET A 183 -3.88 -11.09 22.01
C MET A 183 -3.35 -12.44 22.46
N PHE A 184 -2.56 -13.14 21.63
CA PHE A 184 -1.96 -14.41 22.03
C PHE A 184 -1.04 -14.27 23.24
N ALA A 185 -0.27 -13.18 23.33
CA ALA A 185 0.59 -12.91 24.47
C ALA A 185 -0.20 -12.51 25.72
N LEU A 186 -1.30 -11.76 25.58
CA LEU A 186 -2.13 -11.26 26.69
C LEU A 186 -3.19 -12.24 27.15
N ASP A 187 -3.65 -13.18 26.32
CA ASP A 187 -4.52 -14.28 26.72
C ASP A 187 -3.81 -15.19 27.75
N THR A 188 -2.47 -15.14 27.78
CA THR A 188 -1.68 -15.72 28.87
C THR A 188 -1.64 -14.88 30.15
N MET A 189 -2.13 -13.63 30.14
CA MET A 189 -1.96 -12.65 31.22
C MET A 189 -3.23 -11.94 31.73
N GLN A 190 -4.22 -11.54 30.93
CA GLN A 190 -5.40 -10.74 31.37
C GLN A 190 -6.64 -10.91 30.45
N GLY A 191 -7.84 -10.91 31.05
CA GLY A 191 -9.12 -11.29 30.43
C GLY A 191 -9.76 -10.30 29.44
N GLU A 192 -11.04 -10.55 29.12
CA GLU A 192 -11.86 -9.99 28.03
C GLU A 192 -11.74 -8.47 27.75
N GLU A 193 -11.42 -7.65 28.75
CA GLU A 193 -11.29 -6.19 28.61
C GLU A 193 -10.18 -5.74 27.65
N ALA A 194 -9.08 -6.51 27.55
CA ALA A 194 -7.99 -6.19 26.63
C ALA A 194 -8.43 -6.31 25.16
N GLY A 195 -9.40 -7.19 24.88
CA GLY A 195 -9.98 -7.41 23.55
C GLY A 195 -10.56 -6.13 22.95
N TYR A 196 -11.48 -5.54 23.71
CA TYR A 196 -12.26 -4.37 23.29
C TYR A 196 -11.41 -3.11 23.05
N ALA A 197 -10.40 -2.88 23.90
CA ALA A 197 -9.52 -1.73 23.73
C ALA A 197 -8.76 -1.78 22.39
N TRP A 198 -8.35 -2.97 21.95
CA TRP A 198 -7.64 -3.14 20.68
C TRP A 198 -8.53 -2.95 19.47
N ASP A 199 -9.76 -3.47 19.51
CA ASP A 199 -10.74 -3.26 18.45
C ASP A 199 -11.02 -1.76 18.22
N TRP A 200 -11.11 -0.99 19.31
CA TRP A 200 -11.22 0.46 19.24
C TRP A 200 -9.97 1.14 18.65
N ILE A 201 -8.77 0.73 19.05
CA ILE A 201 -7.52 1.26 18.48
C ILE A 201 -7.45 0.98 16.97
N PHE A 202 -7.91 -0.18 16.54
CA PHE A 202 -7.93 -0.54 15.12
C PHE A 202 -8.98 0.26 14.33
N ALA A 203 -10.21 0.30 14.83
CA ALA A 203 -11.33 0.98 14.17
C ALA A 203 -11.18 2.50 14.15
N ALA A 204 -10.71 3.11 15.25
CA ALA A 204 -10.57 4.56 15.37
C ALA A 204 -9.17 5.09 15.05
N GLY A 205 -8.14 4.25 15.09
CA GLY A 205 -6.74 4.63 14.84
C GLY A 205 -6.23 4.17 13.48
N PHE A 206 -6.02 2.86 13.31
CA PHE A 206 -5.38 2.30 12.12
C PHE A 206 -6.20 2.51 10.84
N SER A 207 -7.51 2.26 10.90
CA SER A 207 -8.39 2.38 9.74
C SER A 207 -8.44 3.81 9.17
N PRO A 208 -8.71 4.86 9.97
CA PRO A 208 -8.66 6.24 9.48
C PRO A 208 -7.27 6.65 9.02
N ALA A 209 -6.20 6.24 9.72
CA ALA A 209 -4.84 6.55 9.32
C ALA A 209 -4.52 5.96 7.93
N ALA A 210 -4.89 4.70 7.68
CA ALA A 210 -4.71 4.06 6.38
C ALA A 210 -5.47 4.79 5.26
N ILE A 211 -6.70 5.21 5.53
CA ILE A 211 -7.53 6.00 4.59
C ILE A 211 -6.89 7.36 4.29
N VAL A 212 -6.52 8.11 5.34
CA VAL A 212 -5.94 9.45 5.21
C VAL A 212 -4.61 9.41 4.46
N LEU A 213 -3.73 8.46 4.81
CA LEU A 213 -2.46 8.28 4.13
C LEU A 213 -2.67 7.90 2.66
N THR A 214 -3.56 6.95 2.38
CA THR A 214 -3.92 6.54 1.01
C THR A 214 -4.43 7.73 0.19
N ALA A 215 -5.33 8.55 0.75
CA ALA A 215 -5.90 9.71 0.09
C ALA A 215 -4.87 10.85 -0.11
N ALA A 216 -3.97 11.05 0.85
CA ALA A 216 -2.90 12.04 0.77
C ALA A 216 -1.90 11.68 -0.35
N GLY A 217 -1.64 10.38 -0.51
CA GLY A 217 -0.72 9.85 -1.49
C GLY A 217 0.76 10.13 -1.15
N PRO A 218 1.67 9.52 -1.91
CA PRO A 218 3.09 9.47 -1.56
C PRO A 218 3.77 10.85 -1.49
N GLU A 219 3.39 11.77 -2.38
CA GLU A 219 4.01 13.09 -2.47
C GLU A 219 3.74 13.95 -1.24
N ARG A 220 2.53 13.87 -0.67
CA ARG A 220 2.17 14.63 0.53
C ARG A 220 2.75 13.97 1.77
N VAL A 221 2.73 12.64 1.83
CA VAL A 221 3.28 11.89 2.97
C VAL A 221 4.79 12.09 3.09
N SER A 222 5.54 12.13 1.98
CA SER A 222 6.99 12.41 1.99
C SER A 222 7.37 13.86 2.32
N ARG A 223 6.40 14.76 2.56
CA ARG A 223 6.65 16.12 3.04
C ARG A 223 6.52 16.25 4.56
N VAL A 224 6.01 15.23 5.24
CA VAL A 224 5.92 15.21 6.71
C VAL A 224 7.33 15.00 7.26
N PRO A 225 7.82 15.88 8.15
CA PRO A 225 9.17 15.81 8.71
C PRO A 225 9.38 14.60 9.62
#